data_AF-A0A1Y5MKZ8-F1
#
_entry.id   AF-A0A1Y5MKZ8-F1
#
_cell.length_a   1.000
_cell.length_b   1.000
_cell.length_c   1.000
_cell.angle_alpha   90.00
_cell.angle_beta   90.00
_cell.angle_gamma   90.00
#
_symmetry.space_group_name_H-M   'P 1'
#
loop_
_entity.id
_entity.type
_entity.pdbx_description
1 polymer ?
#
loop_
_entity_poly.entity_id
_entity_poly.type
_entity_poly.pdbx_seq_one_letter_code
_entity_poly.pdbx_strand_id
1 'polypeptide(L)'
;MDNRQKVKQAIEQYIKANFSDDSNEFYQYNRTDHLTYADRRLIVYDAKFRHITTHLLRTLAPDKFKHQIYAICPETVVGISFKDGKLSYSQVKKSNIDPFIESLIEITGSCDILDHYACEVLRRQFRLYLDASPTEYKLNTITISEGYNLRDLPSSCMKGQGLKFKPLDTMGKMYYLTSNKTTNILARCIVWDKGVVINSTDDEPIDCQLYDKVYQLEGKYGNIFKDMLEAKGILELDRLEAIDTWNLYINNPFIEIENGNYPWMDRFSLLDINENRLYYYDWNAYGHNSSDLKELAMEVNPEKYKVLLSTDGYTRDMDENDGTIYSEYENSDIEEDDAVWSENLNSHISSNNAVWSQTERDYFHEDDYGNGWYYNWDDRDEPINIENPDFVEFQDSDDTRYMVAKSNAVEDMLSENISNWIPKELAIEIKSLGPNYYIYDDYLVSIVKEHFEQCLDEGKGDADEFKSIVENKNGEWTWTN
;
A
#
# COMPACT_ATOMS: atom_id res chain seq x y z
N MET A 1 44.99 -8.04 -16.51
CA MET A 1 45.16 -8.64 -15.16
C MET A 1 44.48 -10.00 -15.16
N ASP A 2 45.19 -11.05 -14.75
CA ASP A 2 44.66 -12.42 -14.68
C ASP A 2 43.48 -12.51 -13.69
N ASN A 3 42.50 -13.39 -13.95
CA ASN A 3 41.30 -13.53 -13.12
C ASN A 3 41.66 -13.92 -11.68
N ARG A 4 42.69 -14.75 -11.46
CA ARG A 4 43.20 -15.06 -10.11
C ARG A 4 43.64 -13.82 -9.34
N GLN A 5 44.26 -12.85 -10.03
CA GLN A 5 44.75 -11.62 -9.40
C GLN A 5 43.61 -10.64 -9.11
N LYS A 6 42.58 -10.61 -9.95
CA LYS A 6 41.33 -9.89 -9.66
C LYS A 6 40.62 -10.46 -8.43
N VAL A 7 40.48 -11.79 -8.35
CA VAL A 7 39.90 -12.47 -7.18
C VAL A 7 40.68 -12.15 -5.91
N LYS A 8 42.01 -12.23 -5.97
CA LYS A 8 42.88 -11.85 -4.85
C LYS A 8 42.60 -10.42 -4.38
N GLN A 9 42.60 -9.44 -5.29
CA GLN A 9 42.34 -8.05 -4.94
C GLN A 9 40.95 -7.85 -4.33
N ALA A 10 39.94 -8.53 -4.88
CA ALA A 10 38.57 -8.46 -4.36
C ALA A 10 38.45 -9.01 -2.93
N ILE A 11 39.12 -10.12 -2.66
CA ILE A 11 39.19 -10.72 -1.32
C ILE A 11 39.95 -9.79 -0.37
N GLU A 12 41.11 -9.25 -0.78
CA GLU A 12 41.89 -8.30 0.05
C GLU A 12 41.08 -7.03 0.37
N GLN A 13 40.33 -6.49 -0.60
CA GLN A 13 39.42 -5.37 -0.36
C GLN A 13 38.29 -5.74 0.62
N TYR A 14 37.71 -6.93 0.48
CA TYR A 14 36.68 -7.43 1.39
C TYR A 14 37.22 -7.61 2.82
N ILE A 15 38.44 -8.13 2.97
CA ILE A 15 39.14 -8.27 4.26
C ILE A 15 39.39 -6.91 4.89
N LYS A 16 39.89 -5.95 4.11
CA LYS A 16 40.12 -4.59 4.59
C LYS A 16 38.84 -3.92 5.08
N ALA A 17 37.72 -4.16 4.39
CA ALA A 17 36.44 -3.58 4.74
C ALA A 17 35.76 -4.24 5.96
N ASN A 18 35.97 -5.54 6.19
CA ASN A 18 35.17 -6.32 7.15
C ASN A 18 35.96 -7.00 8.27
N PHE A 19 37.29 -7.07 8.17
CA PHE A 19 38.17 -7.83 9.08
C PHE A 19 39.40 -7.02 9.48
N SER A 20 39.31 -5.69 9.51
CA SER A 20 40.41 -4.80 9.94
C SER A 20 41.76 -5.06 9.22
N ASP A 21 41.71 -5.51 7.96
CA ASP A 21 42.89 -5.94 7.17
C ASP A 21 43.62 -7.20 7.71
N ASP A 22 42.98 -7.97 8.60
CA ASP A 22 43.48 -9.21 9.17
C ASP A 22 43.06 -10.44 8.33
N SER A 23 44.01 -10.94 7.54
CA SER A 23 43.85 -12.15 6.73
C SER A 23 43.68 -13.43 7.55
N ASN A 24 44.23 -13.49 8.76
CA ASN A 24 44.03 -14.63 9.65
C ASN A 24 42.61 -14.61 10.18
N GLU A 25 42.12 -13.47 10.68
CA GLU A 25 40.73 -13.33 11.15
C GLU A 25 39.72 -13.77 10.08
N PHE A 26 39.87 -13.28 8.84
CA PHE A 26 39.05 -13.71 7.70
C PHE A 26 39.10 -15.23 7.47
N TYR A 27 40.30 -15.82 7.50
CA TYR A 27 40.47 -17.26 7.27
C TYR A 27 39.82 -18.08 8.38
N GLN A 28 40.01 -17.66 9.63
CA GLN A 28 39.43 -18.29 10.82
C GLN A 28 37.90 -18.24 10.80
N TYR A 29 37.33 -17.10 10.41
CA TYR A 29 35.89 -16.92 10.29
C TYR A 29 35.26 -17.82 9.20
N ASN A 30 35.95 -17.99 8.08
CA ASN A 30 35.40 -18.70 6.93
C ASN A 30 35.71 -20.20 6.92
N ARG A 31 36.74 -20.67 7.64
CA ARG A 31 37.05 -22.11 7.68
C ARG A 31 36.03 -22.90 8.49
N THR A 32 35.94 -24.19 8.19
CA THR A 32 34.88 -25.09 8.65
C THR A 32 35.39 -26.09 9.70
N ASP A 33 36.26 -25.66 10.61
CA ASP A 33 36.95 -26.52 11.58
C ASP A 33 36.02 -27.34 12.50
N HIS A 34 34.79 -26.86 12.72
CA HIS A 34 33.78 -27.54 13.53
C HIS A 34 32.88 -28.49 12.71
N LEU A 35 33.19 -28.66 11.43
CA LEU A 35 32.41 -29.45 10.48
C LEU A 35 33.30 -30.52 9.81
N THR A 36 32.71 -31.34 8.94
CA THR A 36 33.42 -32.48 8.34
C THR A 36 34.49 -32.03 7.35
N TYR A 37 35.48 -32.90 7.08
CA TYR A 37 36.50 -32.68 6.03
C TYR A 37 35.89 -32.44 4.63
N ALA A 38 34.62 -32.79 4.43
CA ALA A 38 33.89 -32.58 3.18
C ALA A 38 33.18 -31.22 3.09
N ASP A 39 33.13 -30.44 4.17
CA ASP A 39 32.39 -29.18 4.21
C ASP A 39 33.25 -28.02 3.67
N ARG A 40 32.60 -27.13 2.92
CA ARG A 40 33.20 -26.08 2.12
C ARG A 40 32.45 -24.77 2.33
N ARG A 41 33.22 -23.69 2.48
CA ARG A 41 32.71 -22.32 2.40
C ARG A 41 32.88 -21.80 0.98
N LEU A 42 31.79 -21.46 0.31
CA LEU A 42 31.79 -20.91 -1.04
C LEU A 42 31.43 -19.43 -0.97
N ILE A 43 32.39 -18.56 -1.26
CA ILE A 43 32.21 -17.10 -1.31
C ILE A 43 31.96 -16.71 -2.76
N VAL A 44 30.81 -16.10 -3.03
CA VAL A 44 30.39 -15.76 -4.40
C VAL A 44 30.61 -14.28 -4.66
N TYR A 45 31.19 -13.96 -5.81
CA TYR A 45 31.42 -12.60 -6.29
C TYR A 45 30.72 -12.35 -7.64
N ASP A 46 30.29 -11.12 -7.88
CA ASP A 46 29.69 -10.69 -9.15
C ASP A 46 30.73 -10.41 -10.24
N ALA A 47 30.26 -10.01 -11.43
CA ALA A 47 31.12 -9.64 -12.56
C ALA A 47 32.06 -8.44 -12.30
N LYS A 48 31.76 -7.64 -11.29
CA LYS A 48 32.58 -6.52 -10.80
C LYS A 48 33.40 -6.90 -9.57
N PHE A 49 33.46 -8.19 -9.23
CA PHE A 49 34.13 -8.74 -8.07
C PHE A 49 33.64 -8.17 -6.72
N ARG A 50 32.36 -7.78 -6.65
CA ARG A 50 31.70 -7.44 -5.39
C ARG A 50 31.16 -8.71 -4.76
N HIS A 51 31.31 -8.84 -3.44
CA HIS A 51 30.74 -9.95 -2.68
C HIS A 51 29.21 -9.96 -2.84
N ILE A 52 28.65 -11.12 -3.18
CA ILE A 52 27.20 -11.33 -3.31
C ILE A 52 26.67 -12.06 -2.07
N THR A 53 27.25 -13.21 -1.78
CA THR A 53 26.76 -14.14 -0.77
C THR A 53 27.84 -15.15 -0.41
N THR A 54 27.64 -15.86 0.69
CA THR A 54 28.50 -16.94 1.14
C THR A 54 27.65 -18.16 1.49
N HIS A 55 27.96 -19.30 0.89
CA HIS A 55 27.28 -20.57 1.13
C HIS A 55 28.14 -21.52 1.97
N LEU A 56 27.49 -22.31 2.81
CA LEU A 56 28.09 -23.46 3.48
C LEU A 56 27.53 -24.73 2.84
N LEU A 57 28.40 -25.53 2.23
CA LEU A 57 28.03 -26.67 1.39
C LEU A 57 28.95 -27.84 1.65
N ARG A 58 28.57 -29.04 1.23
CA ARG A 58 29.43 -30.22 1.26
C ARG A 58 29.85 -30.62 -0.15
N THR A 59 31.06 -31.16 -0.30
CA THR A 59 31.52 -31.79 -1.54
C THR A 59 31.54 -33.31 -1.42
N LEU A 60 31.06 -34.00 -2.45
CA LEU A 60 31.15 -35.46 -2.57
C LEU A 60 32.55 -35.94 -2.97
N ALA A 61 33.48 -35.04 -3.30
CA ALA A 61 34.85 -35.37 -3.72
C ALA A 61 35.92 -34.57 -2.94
N PRO A 62 35.95 -34.68 -1.59
CA PRO A 62 36.80 -33.83 -0.75
C PRO A 62 38.30 -34.02 -1.01
N ASP A 63 38.73 -35.22 -1.38
CA ASP A 63 40.13 -35.51 -1.72
C ASP A 63 40.58 -34.85 -3.02
N LYS A 64 39.65 -34.61 -3.95
CA LYS A 64 39.91 -33.90 -5.21
C LYS A 64 39.88 -32.39 -5.01
N PHE A 65 38.99 -31.90 -4.16
CA PHE A 65 38.74 -30.49 -3.91
C PHE A 65 39.08 -30.12 -2.46
N LYS A 66 40.39 -30.06 -2.18
CA LYS A 66 40.95 -30.05 -0.82
C LYS A 66 40.85 -28.73 -0.05
N HIS A 67 40.55 -27.61 -0.71
CA HIS A 67 40.46 -26.33 -0.01
C HIS A 67 39.15 -26.29 0.78
N GLN A 68 39.16 -25.80 2.02
CA GLN A 68 37.92 -25.61 2.78
C GLN A 68 37.16 -24.35 2.35
N ILE A 69 37.85 -23.38 1.76
CA ILE A 69 37.26 -22.13 1.30
C ILE A 69 37.51 -22.02 -0.21
N TYR A 70 36.45 -21.73 -0.95
CA TYR A 70 36.48 -21.45 -2.38
C TYR A 70 35.82 -20.10 -2.68
N ALA A 71 36.41 -19.31 -3.56
CA ALA A 71 35.77 -18.16 -4.17
C ALA A 71 35.26 -18.56 -5.56
N ILE A 72 33.98 -18.29 -5.83
CA ILE A 72 33.36 -18.41 -7.15
C ILE A 72 33.26 -17.02 -7.75
N CYS A 73 33.83 -16.88 -8.93
CA CYS A 73 33.84 -15.63 -9.69
C CYS A 73 33.58 -15.97 -11.18
N PRO A 74 33.23 -15.00 -12.02
CA PRO A 74 33.04 -15.27 -13.44
C PRO A 74 34.25 -16.00 -14.04
N GLU A 75 33.97 -17.06 -14.80
CA GLU A 75 34.92 -17.96 -15.48
C GLU A 75 35.90 -18.75 -14.59
N THR A 76 35.88 -18.59 -13.28
CA THR A 76 36.93 -19.16 -12.43
C THR A 76 36.45 -19.53 -11.02
N VAL A 77 37.10 -20.56 -10.47
CA VAL A 77 36.97 -20.92 -9.07
C VAL A 77 38.36 -20.89 -8.45
N VAL A 78 38.50 -20.27 -7.29
CA VAL A 78 39.78 -20.11 -6.60
C VAL A 78 39.69 -20.73 -5.21
N GLY A 79 40.48 -21.77 -4.97
CA GLY A 79 40.67 -22.31 -3.63
C GLY A 79 41.54 -21.37 -2.79
N ILE A 80 41.19 -21.23 -1.52
CA ILE A 80 41.88 -20.35 -0.57
C ILE A 80 42.45 -21.21 0.56
N SER A 81 43.68 -20.92 0.94
CA SER A 81 44.37 -21.54 2.07
C SER A 81 45.18 -20.50 2.82
N PHE A 82 45.48 -20.76 4.08
CA PHE A 82 46.39 -19.93 4.87
C PHE A 82 47.73 -20.64 5.04
N LYS A 83 48.82 -19.99 4.63
CA LYS A 83 50.19 -20.52 4.69
C LYS A 83 51.15 -19.40 5.07
N ASP A 84 52.07 -19.69 5.99
CA ASP A 84 53.14 -18.76 6.40
C ASP A 84 52.62 -17.35 6.79
N GLY A 85 51.47 -17.30 7.47
CA GLY A 85 50.85 -16.06 7.92
C GLY A 85 50.13 -15.26 6.81
N LYS A 86 49.95 -15.82 5.61
CA LYS A 86 49.31 -15.14 4.47
C LYS A 86 48.30 -16.05 3.74
N LEU A 87 47.35 -15.42 3.06
CA LEU A 87 46.44 -16.13 2.16
C LEU A 87 47.17 -16.60 0.89
N SER A 88 46.91 -17.84 0.52
CA SER A 88 47.36 -18.50 -0.69
C SER A 88 46.16 -18.86 -1.55
N TYR A 89 46.24 -18.53 -2.84
CA TYR A 89 45.14 -18.66 -3.79
C TYR A 89 45.51 -19.68 -4.87
N SER A 90 44.69 -20.70 -5.10
CA SER A 90 44.92 -21.73 -6.13
C SER A 90 43.74 -21.76 -7.10
N GLN A 91 43.98 -21.51 -8.38
CA GLN A 91 42.91 -21.57 -9.37
C GLN A 91 42.56 -23.03 -9.67
N VAL A 92 41.26 -23.36 -9.62
CA VAL A 92 40.74 -24.64 -10.10
C VAL A 92 40.90 -24.67 -11.61
N LYS A 93 41.50 -25.76 -12.13
CA LYS A 93 41.66 -25.95 -13.57
C LYS A 93 40.30 -25.91 -14.25
N LYS A 94 40.20 -25.28 -15.43
CA LYS A 94 38.93 -25.16 -16.19
C LYS A 94 38.21 -26.51 -16.36
N SER A 95 38.95 -27.58 -16.66
CA SER A 95 38.42 -28.95 -16.80
C SER A 95 37.85 -29.57 -15.52
N ASN A 96 38.11 -28.95 -14.35
CA ASN A 96 37.65 -29.39 -13.04
C ASN A 96 36.55 -28.48 -12.47
N ILE A 97 36.15 -27.41 -13.14
CA ILE A 97 35.08 -26.50 -12.67
C ILE A 97 33.74 -27.24 -12.66
N ASP A 98 33.32 -27.84 -13.78
CA ASP A 98 32.07 -28.61 -13.80
C ASP A 98 32.09 -29.80 -12.82
N PRO A 99 33.16 -30.62 -12.76
CA PRO A 99 33.28 -31.64 -11.72
C PRO A 99 33.23 -31.09 -10.28
N PHE A 100 33.71 -29.86 -10.05
CA PHE A 100 33.62 -29.22 -8.74
C PHE A 100 32.17 -28.87 -8.42
N ILE A 101 31.46 -28.19 -9.34
CA ILE A 101 30.06 -27.83 -9.15
C ILE A 101 29.18 -29.08 -8.96
N GLU A 102 29.35 -30.12 -9.78
CA GLU A 102 28.59 -31.37 -9.63
C GLU A 102 28.87 -32.11 -8.33
N SER A 103 30.02 -31.86 -7.69
CA SER A 103 30.30 -32.45 -6.38
C SER A 103 29.57 -31.74 -5.23
N LEU A 104 29.04 -30.52 -5.44
CA LEU A 104 28.41 -29.73 -4.38
C LEU A 104 27.02 -30.27 -4.03
N ILE A 105 26.76 -30.33 -2.72
CA ILE A 105 25.47 -30.67 -2.12
C ILE A 105 25.17 -29.69 -0.99
N GLU A 106 23.89 -29.40 -0.77
CA GLU A 106 23.42 -28.52 0.30
C GLU A 106 23.52 -29.20 1.67
N ILE A 107 23.77 -28.42 2.73
CA ILE A 107 23.76 -28.92 4.11
C ILE A 107 22.37 -28.68 4.71
N THR A 108 21.52 -29.70 4.74
CA THR A 108 20.17 -29.65 5.32
C THR A 108 20.13 -30.34 6.68
N GLY A 109 20.43 -29.60 7.76
CA GLY A 109 20.23 -30.09 9.14
C GLY A 109 21.01 -31.36 9.53
N SER A 110 20.61 -31.98 10.65
CA SER A 110 21.29 -33.13 11.26
C SER A 110 20.90 -34.50 10.68
N CYS A 111 20.09 -34.54 9.62
CA CYS A 111 19.67 -35.78 8.98
C CYS A 111 20.09 -35.76 7.50
N ASP A 112 20.88 -36.77 7.10
CA ASP A 112 21.41 -36.95 5.74
C ASP A 112 20.31 -37.31 4.72
N ILE A 113 19.32 -36.43 4.52
CA ILE A 113 18.40 -36.53 3.38
C ILE A 113 18.96 -35.63 2.29
N LEU A 114 19.50 -36.24 1.25
CA LEU A 114 19.98 -35.52 0.08
C LEU A 114 18.76 -35.07 -0.76
N ASP A 115 18.40 -33.79 -0.65
CA ASP A 115 17.43 -33.19 -1.57
C ASP A 115 18.10 -32.99 -2.94
N HIS A 116 17.87 -33.94 -3.83
CA HIS A 116 18.37 -33.91 -5.20
C HIS A 116 17.94 -32.64 -5.94
N TYR A 117 16.71 -32.18 -5.72
CA TYR A 117 16.18 -31.01 -6.41
C TYR A 117 16.89 -29.74 -5.92
N ALA A 118 17.02 -29.57 -4.60
CA ALA A 118 17.71 -28.41 -4.03
C ALA A 118 19.18 -28.34 -4.50
N CYS A 119 19.85 -29.50 -4.58
CA CYS A 119 21.20 -29.59 -5.13
C CYS A 119 21.26 -29.20 -6.62
N GLU A 120 20.30 -29.59 -7.45
CA GLU A 120 20.25 -29.19 -8.86
C GLU A 120 20.07 -27.68 -9.02
N VAL A 121 19.16 -27.07 -8.26
CA VAL A 121 18.95 -25.61 -8.25
C VAL A 121 20.22 -24.87 -7.84
N LEU A 122 20.85 -25.31 -6.75
CA LEU A 122 22.10 -24.76 -6.25
C LEU A 122 23.22 -24.82 -7.32
N ARG A 123 23.40 -25.98 -7.96
CA ARG A 123 24.41 -26.17 -9.02
C ARG A 123 24.14 -25.27 -10.22
N ARG A 124 22.87 -25.14 -10.63
CA ARG A 124 22.46 -24.23 -11.69
C ARG A 124 22.80 -22.78 -11.33
N GLN A 125 22.56 -22.37 -10.09
CA GLN A 125 22.90 -21.03 -9.61
C GLN A 125 24.42 -20.78 -9.67
N PHE A 126 25.26 -21.73 -9.24
CA PHE A 126 26.71 -21.55 -9.34
C PHE A 126 27.22 -21.48 -10.78
N ARG A 127 26.60 -22.23 -11.71
CA ARG A 127 26.90 -22.10 -13.13
C ARG A 127 26.60 -20.70 -13.66
N LEU A 128 25.52 -20.07 -13.20
CA LEU A 128 25.19 -18.68 -13.56
C LEU A 128 26.26 -17.69 -13.06
N TYR A 129 26.78 -17.86 -11.85
CA TYR A 129 27.87 -17.03 -11.34
C TYR A 129 29.19 -17.21 -12.11
N LEU A 130 29.41 -18.41 -12.66
CA LEU A 130 30.58 -18.71 -13.50
C LEU A 130 30.43 -18.22 -14.94
N ASP A 131 29.21 -17.97 -15.41
CA ASP A 131 28.96 -17.55 -16.77
C ASP A 131 29.31 -16.06 -16.98
N ALA A 132 30.39 -15.81 -17.71
CA ALA A 132 30.85 -14.46 -18.07
C ALA A 132 30.43 -14.01 -19.47
N SER A 133 29.61 -14.79 -20.18
CA SER A 133 29.04 -14.35 -21.46
C SER A 133 28.23 -13.05 -21.28
N PRO A 134 28.02 -12.25 -22.33
CA PRO A 134 27.08 -11.14 -22.27
C PRO A 134 25.70 -11.60 -21.81
N THR A 135 24.93 -10.70 -21.19
CA THR A 135 23.54 -11.00 -20.87
C THR A 135 22.76 -11.16 -22.17
N GLU A 136 22.23 -12.36 -22.36
CA GLU A 136 21.35 -12.70 -23.47
C GLU A 136 19.94 -12.88 -22.94
N TYR A 137 18.99 -12.21 -23.58
CA TYR A 137 17.57 -12.33 -23.28
C TYR A 137 16.91 -13.27 -24.27
N LYS A 138 16.04 -14.14 -23.77
CA LYS A 138 15.28 -15.09 -24.58
C LYS A 138 13.81 -14.92 -24.32
N LEU A 139 13.08 -14.72 -25.42
CA LEU A 139 11.63 -14.72 -25.45
C LEU A 139 11.15 -16.16 -25.67
N ASN A 140 10.47 -16.71 -24.68
CA ASN A 140 9.92 -18.06 -24.71
C ASN A 140 8.39 -18.01 -24.77
N THR A 141 7.80 -19.14 -25.16
CA THR A 141 6.35 -19.32 -25.24
C THR A 141 5.95 -20.63 -24.58
N ILE A 142 4.82 -20.63 -23.90
CA ILE A 142 4.19 -21.82 -23.31
C ILE A 142 2.67 -21.67 -23.41
N THR A 143 1.93 -22.77 -23.29
CA THR A 143 0.47 -22.68 -23.16
C THR A 143 0.10 -21.87 -21.91
N ILE A 144 -1.04 -21.18 -21.92
CA ILE A 144 -1.40 -20.25 -20.86
C ILE A 144 -1.56 -21.02 -19.54
N SER A 145 -2.25 -22.15 -19.57
CA SER A 145 -2.48 -23.01 -18.40
C SER A 145 -1.18 -23.53 -17.79
N GLU A 146 -0.25 -24.05 -18.60
CA GLU A 146 1.05 -24.50 -18.11
C GLU A 146 1.89 -23.33 -17.60
N GLY A 147 1.78 -22.15 -18.22
CA GLY A 147 2.44 -20.92 -17.82
C GLY A 147 2.11 -20.51 -16.38
N TYR A 148 0.83 -20.55 -16.00
CA TYR A 148 0.40 -20.28 -14.62
C TYR A 148 0.86 -21.34 -13.62
N ASN A 149 1.29 -22.52 -14.08
CA ASN A 149 1.87 -23.59 -13.26
C ASN A 149 3.40 -23.59 -13.26
N LEU A 150 4.07 -22.65 -13.93
CA LEU A 150 5.52 -22.55 -13.91
C LEU A 150 6.02 -22.29 -12.48
N ARG A 151 6.96 -23.13 -12.03
CA ARG A 151 7.55 -23.02 -10.70
C ARG A 151 8.23 -21.66 -10.48
N ASP A 152 8.93 -21.19 -11.51
CA ASP A 152 9.68 -19.93 -11.50
C ASP A 152 8.81 -18.72 -11.87
N LEU A 153 7.48 -18.90 -11.98
CA LEU A 153 6.54 -17.78 -12.13
C LEU A 153 6.65 -16.86 -10.90
N PRO A 154 6.78 -15.54 -11.08
CA PRO A 154 6.72 -14.59 -9.97
C PRO A 154 5.44 -14.76 -9.14
N SER A 155 5.43 -14.21 -7.92
CA SER A 155 4.22 -14.21 -7.10
C SER A 155 3.06 -13.60 -7.89
N SER A 156 1.96 -14.35 -7.98
CA SER A 156 0.75 -13.98 -8.70
C SER A 156 -0.41 -14.69 -8.00
N CYS A 157 -1.55 -14.03 -7.87
CA CYS A 157 -2.73 -14.58 -7.20
C CYS A 157 -3.25 -15.87 -7.88
N MET A 158 -2.92 -16.07 -9.16
CA MET A 158 -3.34 -17.24 -9.94
C MET A 158 -2.21 -18.25 -10.19
N LYS A 159 -1.05 -18.10 -9.54
CA LYS A 159 0.04 -19.07 -9.64
C LYS A 159 -0.39 -20.43 -9.09
N GLY A 160 -0.15 -21.49 -9.85
CA GLY A 160 -0.58 -22.86 -9.54
C GLY A 160 -2.05 -23.15 -9.87
N GLN A 161 -2.81 -22.16 -10.35
CA GLN A 161 -4.21 -22.32 -10.75
C GLN A 161 -4.37 -22.52 -12.26
N GLY A 162 -3.33 -23.03 -12.95
CA GLY A 162 -3.31 -23.10 -14.41
C GLY A 162 -4.48 -23.85 -15.04
N LEU A 163 -5.08 -24.82 -14.34
CA LEU A 163 -6.25 -25.55 -14.82
C LEU A 163 -7.43 -24.63 -15.18
N LYS A 164 -7.63 -23.52 -14.44
CA LYS A 164 -8.68 -22.53 -14.72
C LYS A 164 -8.50 -21.84 -16.07
N PHE A 165 -7.26 -21.73 -16.55
CA PHE A 165 -6.90 -21.07 -17.81
C PHE A 165 -6.86 -22.04 -19.00
N LYS A 166 -7.09 -23.34 -18.80
CA LYS A 166 -7.02 -24.36 -19.86
C LYS A 166 -7.87 -24.03 -21.10
N PRO A 167 -9.08 -23.46 -20.97
CA PRO A 167 -9.86 -23.05 -22.15
C PRO A 167 -9.14 -22.00 -23.03
N LEU A 168 -8.27 -21.17 -22.45
CA LEU A 168 -7.50 -20.15 -23.19
C LEU A 168 -6.34 -20.72 -24.01
N ASP A 169 -5.92 -21.97 -23.79
CA ASP A 169 -4.77 -22.56 -24.50
C ASP A 169 -4.98 -22.65 -26.03
N THR A 170 -6.24 -22.54 -26.48
CA THR A 170 -6.62 -22.51 -27.90
C THR A 170 -6.73 -21.09 -28.48
N MET A 171 -6.61 -20.06 -27.63
CA MET A 171 -6.83 -18.65 -27.96
C MET A 171 -5.54 -17.82 -27.86
N GLY A 172 -4.46 -18.38 -27.33
CA GLY A 172 -3.21 -17.67 -27.18
C GLY A 172 -2.15 -18.45 -26.43
N LYS A 173 -1.07 -17.76 -26.07
CA LYS A 173 0.07 -18.33 -25.34
C LYS A 173 0.57 -17.36 -24.28
N MET A 174 1.14 -17.89 -23.20
CA MET A 174 1.94 -17.07 -22.30
C MET A 174 3.33 -16.90 -22.92
N TYR A 175 3.70 -15.64 -23.17
CA TYR A 175 5.06 -15.27 -23.52
C TYR A 175 5.81 -14.89 -22.26
N TYR A 176 7.07 -15.26 -22.15
CA TYR A 176 7.88 -14.90 -20.98
C TYR A 176 9.36 -14.72 -21.31
N LEU A 177 9.97 -13.76 -20.62
CA LEU A 177 11.36 -13.38 -20.76
C LEU A 177 12.22 -14.15 -19.77
N THR A 178 13.34 -14.68 -20.25
CA THR A 178 14.40 -15.26 -19.42
C THR A 178 15.75 -14.67 -19.81
N SER A 179 16.77 -14.84 -18.98
CA SER A 179 18.15 -14.57 -19.39
C SER A 179 19.08 -15.71 -19.01
N ASN A 180 20.25 -15.75 -19.66
CA ASN A 180 21.35 -16.65 -19.26
C ASN A 180 21.98 -16.28 -17.90
N LYS A 181 21.52 -15.24 -17.20
CA LYS A 181 22.07 -14.78 -15.91
C LYS A 181 21.20 -15.09 -14.70
N THR A 182 19.99 -15.59 -14.90
CA THR A 182 19.09 -15.95 -13.82
C THR A 182 18.23 -17.16 -14.19
N THR A 183 17.73 -17.85 -13.19
CA THR A 183 16.68 -18.87 -13.38
C THR A 183 15.27 -18.26 -13.37
N ASN A 184 15.13 -17.02 -12.92
CA ASN A 184 13.84 -16.37 -12.78
C ASN A 184 13.24 -16.00 -14.14
N ILE A 185 11.91 -16.04 -14.21
CA ILE A 185 11.16 -15.35 -15.25
C ILE A 185 11.24 -13.85 -14.98
N LEU A 186 11.70 -13.09 -15.98
CA LEU A 186 11.99 -11.66 -15.86
C LEU A 186 10.78 -10.79 -16.21
N ALA A 187 9.98 -11.25 -17.16
CA ALA A 187 8.73 -10.63 -17.58
C ALA A 187 7.80 -11.68 -18.20
N ARG A 188 6.49 -11.42 -18.24
CA ARG A 188 5.51 -12.27 -18.91
C ARG A 188 4.30 -11.44 -19.37
N CYS A 189 3.56 -11.98 -20.32
CA CYS A 189 2.21 -11.54 -20.68
C CYS A 189 1.45 -12.70 -21.33
N ILE A 190 0.13 -12.58 -21.42
CA ILE A 190 -0.65 -13.40 -22.37
C ILE A 190 -0.55 -12.71 -23.74
N VAL A 191 -0.34 -13.50 -24.79
CA VAL A 191 -0.44 -13.04 -26.17
C VAL A 191 -1.61 -13.78 -26.80
N TRP A 192 -2.61 -13.02 -27.20
CA TRP A 192 -3.78 -13.48 -27.94
C TRP A 192 -3.39 -13.78 -29.38
N ASP A 193 -3.88 -14.91 -29.88
CA ASP A 193 -3.67 -15.29 -31.27
C ASP A 193 -4.45 -14.35 -32.20
N LYS A 194 -3.97 -14.26 -33.45
CA LYS A 194 -4.59 -13.45 -34.48
C LYS A 194 -6.05 -13.86 -34.70
N GLY A 195 -6.96 -12.87 -34.71
CA GLY A 195 -8.39 -13.07 -34.87
C GLY A 195 -9.15 -13.52 -33.61
N VAL A 196 -8.49 -13.55 -32.44
CA VAL A 196 -9.14 -13.89 -31.16
C VAL A 196 -9.83 -12.68 -30.54
N VAL A 197 -9.16 -11.52 -30.56
CA VAL A 197 -9.73 -10.25 -30.10
C VAL A 197 -10.57 -9.67 -31.24
N ILE A 198 -11.79 -9.24 -30.92
CA ILE A 198 -12.79 -8.76 -31.86
C ILE A 198 -13.16 -7.33 -31.51
N ASN A 199 -13.31 -6.48 -32.52
CA ASN A 199 -13.85 -5.13 -32.36
C ASN A 199 -15.37 -5.21 -32.23
N SER A 200 -15.93 -4.66 -31.15
CA SER A 200 -17.37 -4.73 -30.88
C SER A 200 -18.21 -3.85 -31.80
N THR A 201 -17.62 -2.84 -32.45
CA THR A 201 -18.35 -1.90 -33.31
C THR A 201 -18.81 -2.55 -34.61
N ASP A 202 -17.98 -3.40 -35.20
CA ASP A 202 -18.23 -4.07 -36.48
C ASP A 202 -18.20 -5.61 -36.40
N ASP A 203 -17.97 -6.17 -35.21
CA ASP A 203 -17.80 -7.61 -34.95
C ASP A 203 -16.68 -8.26 -35.80
N GLU A 204 -15.70 -7.46 -36.26
CA GLU A 204 -14.59 -7.94 -37.07
C GLU A 204 -13.38 -8.36 -36.21
N PRO A 205 -12.79 -9.54 -36.44
CA PRO A 205 -11.60 -9.98 -35.72
C PRO A 205 -10.37 -9.13 -36.05
N ILE A 206 -9.56 -8.80 -35.03
CA ILE A 206 -8.31 -8.07 -35.23
C ILE A 206 -7.26 -8.98 -35.87
N ASP A 207 -6.77 -8.56 -37.03
CA ASP A 207 -5.91 -9.33 -37.93
C ASP A 207 -4.42 -9.38 -37.51
N CYS A 208 -4.11 -9.28 -36.22
CA CYS A 208 -2.75 -9.38 -35.67
C CYS A 208 -2.73 -10.04 -34.27
N GLN A 209 -1.54 -10.45 -33.81
CA GLN A 209 -1.38 -10.92 -32.43
C GLN A 209 -1.28 -9.73 -31.49
N LEU A 210 -1.95 -9.83 -30.34
CA LEU A 210 -2.02 -8.77 -29.34
C LEU A 210 -1.52 -9.28 -28.00
N TYR A 211 -0.63 -8.53 -27.36
CA TYR A 211 -0.17 -8.85 -26.02
C TYR A 211 -0.96 -8.06 -24.97
N ASP A 212 -1.34 -8.77 -23.91
CA ASP A 212 -2.04 -8.28 -22.72
C ASP A 212 -1.04 -7.57 -21.77
N LYS A 213 -1.48 -7.12 -20.60
CA LYS A 213 -0.64 -6.47 -19.59
C LYS A 213 0.66 -7.24 -19.34
N VAL A 214 1.77 -6.51 -19.44
CA VAL A 214 3.10 -7.03 -19.13
C VAL A 214 3.32 -6.99 -17.62
N TYR A 215 3.72 -8.14 -17.08
CA TYR A 215 4.18 -8.29 -15.70
C TYR A 215 5.70 -8.48 -15.70
N GLN A 216 6.43 -7.63 -14.98
CA GLN A 216 7.89 -7.64 -14.97
C GLN A 216 8.47 -7.57 -13.56
N LEU A 217 9.63 -8.19 -13.37
CA LEU A 217 10.37 -8.15 -12.10
C LEU A 217 11.01 -6.78 -11.83
N GLU A 218 11.50 -6.13 -12.89
CA GLU A 218 12.05 -4.78 -12.87
C GLU A 218 11.64 -4.04 -14.14
N GLY A 219 11.47 -2.71 -14.06
CA GLY A 219 11.01 -1.89 -15.19
C GLY A 219 11.85 -2.07 -16.47
N LYS A 220 13.17 -2.24 -16.35
CA LYS A 220 14.06 -2.46 -17.50
C LYS A 220 13.71 -3.73 -18.30
N TYR A 221 13.23 -4.77 -17.63
CA TYR A 221 12.85 -6.03 -18.28
C TYR A 221 11.53 -5.91 -19.03
N GLY A 222 10.62 -5.02 -18.55
CA GLY A 222 9.41 -4.66 -19.28
C GLY A 222 9.74 -4.08 -20.65
N ASN A 223 10.64 -3.10 -20.73
CA ASN A 223 11.04 -2.47 -22.00
C ASN A 223 11.67 -3.49 -22.96
N ILE A 224 12.65 -4.28 -22.50
CA ILE A 224 13.29 -5.31 -23.32
C ILE A 224 12.26 -6.32 -23.85
N PHE A 225 11.32 -6.73 -23.01
CA PHE A 225 10.29 -7.69 -23.40
C PHE A 225 9.34 -7.12 -24.45
N LYS A 226 8.87 -5.88 -24.28
CA LYS A 226 8.03 -5.17 -25.26
C LYS A 226 8.75 -5.02 -26.60
N ASP A 227 10.00 -4.55 -26.61
CA ASP A 227 10.80 -4.43 -27.83
C ASP A 227 10.92 -5.77 -28.59
N MET A 228 11.10 -6.88 -27.86
CA MET A 228 11.19 -8.22 -28.47
C MET A 228 9.85 -8.74 -29.01
N LEU A 229 8.72 -8.37 -28.40
CA LEU A 229 7.38 -8.67 -28.89
C LEU A 229 7.05 -7.86 -30.15
N GLU A 230 7.33 -6.55 -30.11
CA GLU A 230 7.16 -5.65 -31.26
C GLU A 230 8.00 -6.09 -32.46
N ALA A 231 9.25 -6.53 -32.23
CA ALA A 231 10.11 -7.08 -33.28
C ALA A 231 9.56 -8.36 -33.93
N LYS A 232 8.62 -9.06 -33.27
CA LYS A 232 7.87 -10.19 -33.84
C LYS A 232 6.55 -9.79 -34.50
N GLY A 233 6.21 -8.50 -34.52
CA GLY A 233 4.94 -7.99 -35.03
C GLY A 233 3.76 -8.22 -34.07
N ILE A 234 4.02 -8.46 -32.79
CA ILE A 234 3.00 -8.58 -31.75
C ILE A 234 2.78 -7.19 -31.16
N LEU A 235 1.55 -6.69 -31.22
CA LEU A 235 1.23 -5.33 -30.79
C LEU A 235 0.71 -5.32 -29.35
N GLU A 236 0.93 -4.21 -28.67
CA GLU A 236 0.33 -3.95 -27.36
C GLU A 236 -1.18 -3.79 -27.53
N LEU A 237 -1.97 -4.50 -26.72
CA LEU A 237 -3.43 -4.35 -26.74
C LEU A 237 -3.80 -2.87 -26.54
N ASP A 238 -3.25 -2.23 -25.52
CA ASP A 238 -3.55 -0.84 -25.15
C ASP A 238 -3.07 0.23 -26.18
N ARG A 239 -2.35 -0.16 -27.24
CA ARG A 239 -1.94 0.77 -28.32
C ARG A 239 -2.91 0.84 -29.48
N LEU A 240 -3.97 0.04 -29.47
CA LEU A 240 -5.04 0.21 -30.44
C LEU A 240 -5.69 1.58 -30.17
N GLU A 241 -5.89 2.39 -31.22
CA GLU A 241 -6.44 3.74 -31.06
C GLU A 241 -7.86 3.65 -30.46
N ALA A 242 -8.12 4.44 -29.41
CA ALA A 242 -9.44 4.60 -28.78
C ALA A 242 -10.06 3.29 -28.24
N ILE A 243 -9.36 2.59 -27.36
CA ILE A 243 -9.96 1.47 -26.61
C ILE A 243 -10.76 2.03 -25.44
N ASP A 244 -12.07 1.95 -25.56
CA ASP A 244 -12.99 1.97 -24.43
C ASP A 244 -13.24 0.53 -23.96
N THR A 245 -13.67 0.37 -22.71
CA THR A 245 -14.09 -0.89 -22.08
C THR A 245 -14.91 -1.75 -23.05
N TRP A 246 -15.90 -1.14 -23.68
CA TRP A 246 -16.84 -1.86 -24.54
C TRP A 246 -16.38 -2.06 -25.98
N ASN A 247 -15.21 -1.55 -26.38
CA ASN A 247 -14.78 -1.56 -27.79
C ASN A 247 -14.17 -2.88 -28.25
N LEU A 248 -13.69 -3.71 -27.31
CA LEU A 248 -13.02 -4.96 -27.63
C LEU A 248 -13.59 -6.10 -26.79
N TYR A 249 -13.70 -7.28 -27.39
CA TYR A 249 -14.07 -8.49 -26.66
C TYR A 249 -13.35 -9.73 -27.19
N ILE A 250 -13.36 -10.79 -26.38
CA ILE A 250 -13.10 -12.16 -26.81
C ILE A 250 -14.35 -13.01 -26.58
N ASN A 251 -14.55 -14.04 -27.41
CA ASN A 251 -15.61 -15.01 -27.14
C ASN A 251 -15.31 -15.74 -25.82
N ASN A 252 -16.29 -15.83 -24.92
CA ASN A 252 -16.10 -16.49 -23.64
C ASN A 252 -15.84 -18.00 -23.83
N PRO A 253 -14.64 -18.50 -23.52
CA PRO A 253 -14.29 -19.91 -23.67
C PRO A 253 -14.71 -20.75 -22.45
N PHE A 254 -15.24 -20.14 -21.40
CA PHE A 254 -15.53 -20.76 -20.10
C PHE A 254 -16.99 -21.25 -20.00
N ILE A 255 -17.51 -21.85 -21.08
CA ILE A 255 -18.94 -22.20 -21.23
C ILE A 255 -19.37 -23.32 -20.25
N GLU A 256 -18.43 -24.15 -19.79
CA GLU A 256 -18.69 -25.30 -18.89
C GLU A 256 -18.14 -25.08 -17.47
N ILE A 257 -17.74 -23.86 -17.11
CA ILE A 257 -17.17 -23.56 -15.80
C ILE A 257 -18.28 -23.29 -14.78
N GLU A 258 -18.30 -24.07 -13.69
CA GLU A 258 -19.17 -23.82 -12.53
C GLU A 258 -18.86 -22.44 -11.89
N ASN A 259 -19.89 -21.73 -11.43
CA ASN A 259 -19.73 -20.48 -10.68
C ASN A 259 -18.71 -20.67 -9.54
N GLY A 260 -17.74 -19.76 -9.41
CA GLY A 260 -16.63 -19.86 -8.45
C GLY A 260 -15.33 -20.45 -9.03
N ASN A 261 -15.30 -20.84 -10.31
CA ASN A 261 -14.11 -21.40 -10.96
C ASN A 261 -13.54 -20.59 -12.13
N TYR A 262 -13.97 -19.33 -12.32
CA TYR A 262 -13.44 -18.49 -13.40
C TYR A 262 -11.99 -18.08 -13.13
N PRO A 263 -11.13 -18.00 -14.15
CA PRO A 263 -9.81 -17.41 -13.99
C PRO A 263 -9.91 -15.90 -13.87
N TRP A 264 -9.14 -15.30 -12.96
CA TRP A 264 -8.92 -13.87 -12.97
C TRP A 264 -8.05 -13.49 -14.17
N MET A 265 -8.57 -12.62 -15.03
CA MET A 265 -7.90 -12.08 -16.20
C MET A 265 -7.76 -10.56 -16.11
N ASP A 266 -6.66 -10.04 -16.63
CA ASP A 266 -6.26 -8.64 -16.42
C ASP A 266 -6.91 -7.64 -17.38
N ARG A 267 -7.43 -8.09 -18.52
CA ARG A 267 -8.06 -7.23 -19.53
C ARG A 267 -9.44 -7.71 -19.95
N PHE A 268 -9.64 -9.00 -20.22
CA PHE A 268 -10.95 -9.50 -20.69
C PHE A 268 -11.80 -10.06 -19.54
N SER A 269 -12.28 -9.19 -18.66
CA SER A 269 -12.84 -9.58 -17.34
C SER A 269 -14.30 -9.21 -17.12
N LEU A 270 -14.96 -8.61 -18.11
CA LEU A 270 -16.39 -8.27 -18.06
C LEU A 270 -17.20 -9.26 -18.90
N LEU A 271 -17.95 -10.13 -18.24
CA LEU A 271 -18.80 -11.14 -18.90
C LEU A 271 -20.16 -10.54 -19.25
N ASP A 272 -20.48 -10.48 -20.54
CA ASP A 272 -21.87 -10.35 -21.00
C ASP A 272 -22.53 -11.72 -20.97
N ILE A 273 -23.52 -11.86 -20.10
CA ILE A 273 -24.22 -13.11 -19.82
C ILE A 273 -25.02 -13.59 -21.05
N ASN A 274 -25.58 -12.66 -21.83
CA ASN A 274 -26.48 -12.98 -22.93
C ASN A 274 -25.71 -13.30 -24.21
N GLU A 275 -24.68 -12.53 -24.50
CA GLU A 275 -23.87 -12.68 -25.71
C GLU A 275 -22.72 -13.68 -25.53
N ASN A 276 -22.44 -14.08 -24.30
CA ASN A 276 -21.33 -14.97 -23.94
C ASN A 276 -19.98 -14.41 -24.44
N ARG A 277 -19.75 -13.12 -24.16
CA ARG A 277 -18.57 -12.34 -24.55
C ARG A 277 -17.84 -11.84 -23.30
N LEU A 278 -16.52 -11.73 -23.39
CA LEU A 278 -15.68 -11.13 -22.37
C LEU A 278 -15.10 -9.83 -22.91
N TYR A 279 -15.61 -8.70 -22.42
CA TYR A 279 -15.20 -7.36 -22.82
C TYR A 279 -13.90 -6.93 -22.13
N TYR A 280 -13.17 -6.09 -22.85
CA TYR A 280 -11.97 -5.42 -22.35
C TYR A 280 -12.32 -4.54 -21.15
N TYR A 281 -11.43 -4.44 -20.18
CA TYR A 281 -11.54 -3.55 -19.04
C TYR A 281 -10.15 -3.26 -18.47
N ASP A 282 -9.78 -1.99 -18.38
CA ASP A 282 -8.50 -1.57 -17.81
C ASP A 282 -8.62 -1.28 -16.31
N TRP A 283 -8.39 -2.31 -15.49
CA TRP A 283 -8.37 -2.16 -14.01
C TRP A 283 -7.37 -1.12 -13.49
N ASN A 284 -6.33 -0.75 -14.24
CA ASN A 284 -5.40 0.29 -13.76
C ASN A 284 -5.94 1.69 -14.01
N ALA A 285 -6.81 1.86 -15.01
CA ALA A 285 -7.41 3.14 -15.36
C ALA A 285 -8.69 3.37 -14.56
N TYR A 286 -9.53 2.33 -14.46
CA TYR A 286 -10.87 2.43 -13.90
C TYR A 286 -10.98 1.89 -12.47
N GLY A 287 -9.98 1.18 -11.95
CA GLY A 287 -10.05 0.58 -10.62
C GLY A 287 -10.89 -0.70 -10.59
N HIS A 288 -11.01 -1.33 -9.41
CA HIS A 288 -11.65 -2.65 -9.20
C HIS A 288 -12.54 -2.73 -7.96
N ASN A 289 -12.80 -1.60 -7.30
CA ASN A 289 -13.66 -1.53 -6.12
C ASN A 289 -15.12 -1.43 -6.56
N SER A 290 -16.06 -1.63 -5.64
CA SER A 290 -17.49 -1.61 -5.99
C SER A 290 -17.96 -0.24 -6.46
N SER A 291 -17.35 0.85 -5.97
CA SER A 291 -17.59 2.22 -6.45
C SER A 291 -17.17 2.40 -7.92
N ASP A 292 -15.97 1.93 -8.28
CA ASP A 292 -15.46 1.92 -9.66
C ASP A 292 -16.41 1.16 -10.62
N LEU A 293 -16.91 0.01 -10.16
CA LEU A 293 -17.85 -0.81 -10.93
C LEU A 293 -19.24 -0.18 -11.03
N LYS A 294 -19.70 0.50 -9.97
CA LYS A 294 -20.97 1.25 -9.95
C LYS A 294 -20.97 2.36 -10.99
N GLU A 295 -19.85 3.07 -11.20
CA GLU A 295 -19.75 4.09 -12.25
C GLU A 295 -19.96 3.46 -13.64
N LEU A 296 -19.31 2.32 -13.92
CA LEU A 296 -19.50 1.59 -15.17
C LEU A 296 -20.93 1.04 -15.31
N ALA A 297 -21.52 0.57 -14.21
CA ALA A 297 -22.90 0.09 -14.16
C ALA A 297 -23.91 1.14 -14.61
N MET A 298 -23.63 2.44 -14.37
CA MET A 298 -24.51 3.55 -14.77
C MET A 298 -24.56 3.76 -16.29
N GLU A 299 -23.57 3.27 -17.05
CA GLU A 299 -23.51 3.40 -18.51
C GLU A 299 -24.27 2.29 -19.25
N VAL A 300 -24.57 1.19 -18.57
CA VAL A 300 -25.15 -0.02 -19.17
C VAL A 300 -26.33 -0.55 -18.36
N ASN A 301 -26.90 -1.69 -18.76
CA ASN A 301 -27.82 -2.44 -17.90
C ASN A 301 -26.98 -3.45 -17.09
N PRO A 302 -26.73 -3.23 -15.79
CA PRO A 302 -25.81 -4.04 -15.00
C PRO A 302 -26.24 -5.51 -14.86
N GLU A 303 -27.55 -5.81 -14.90
CA GLU A 303 -28.06 -7.19 -14.84
C GLU A 303 -27.57 -8.07 -16.00
N LYS A 304 -27.08 -7.47 -17.09
CA LYS A 304 -26.55 -8.19 -18.26
C LYS A 304 -25.08 -8.55 -18.12
N TYR A 305 -24.37 -7.96 -17.17
CA TYR A 305 -22.93 -8.08 -17.04
C TYR A 305 -22.53 -8.66 -15.69
N LYS A 306 -21.53 -9.53 -15.70
CA LYS A 306 -20.84 -10.00 -14.50
C LYS A 306 -19.38 -9.62 -14.57
N VAL A 307 -18.80 -9.38 -13.40
CA VAL A 307 -17.41 -9.01 -13.27
C VAL A 307 -16.60 -10.22 -12.79
N LEU A 308 -15.59 -10.64 -13.57
CA LEU A 308 -14.73 -11.80 -13.27
C LEU A 308 -13.53 -11.40 -12.40
N LEU A 309 -13.81 -10.85 -11.21
CA LEU A 309 -12.82 -10.10 -10.44
C LEU A 309 -12.16 -10.82 -9.28
N SER A 310 -12.65 -11.97 -8.86
CA SER A 310 -12.27 -12.46 -7.54
C SER A 310 -11.15 -13.50 -7.61
N THR A 311 -10.10 -13.32 -6.80
CA THR A 311 -8.95 -14.27 -6.72
C THR A 311 -9.35 -15.68 -6.29
N ASP A 312 -10.49 -15.81 -5.63
CA ASP A 312 -11.18 -17.04 -5.25
C ASP A 312 -12.02 -17.64 -6.40
N GLY A 313 -12.22 -16.92 -7.51
CA GLY A 313 -12.79 -17.44 -8.77
C GLY A 313 -14.29 -17.18 -8.98
N TYR A 314 -14.92 -16.39 -8.11
CA TYR A 314 -16.31 -15.97 -8.22
C TYR A 314 -16.49 -14.79 -9.18
N THR A 315 -17.69 -14.74 -9.73
CA THR A 315 -18.19 -13.63 -10.52
C THR A 315 -19.03 -12.73 -9.62
N ARG A 316 -18.87 -11.42 -9.73
CA ARG A 316 -19.68 -10.43 -9.00
C ARG A 316 -20.68 -9.77 -9.93
N ASP A 317 -21.78 -9.30 -9.35
CA ASP A 317 -22.68 -8.39 -10.05
C ASP A 317 -21.98 -7.04 -10.27
N MET A 318 -22.23 -6.41 -11.42
CA MET A 318 -21.58 -5.13 -11.73
C MET A 318 -22.08 -4.00 -10.81
N ASP A 319 -23.33 -4.09 -10.36
CA ASP A 319 -23.96 -3.20 -9.39
C ASP A 319 -24.07 -3.81 -7.99
N GLU A 320 -23.27 -4.86 -7.69
CA GLU A 320 -23.27 -5.48 -6.38
C GLU A 320 -22.95 -4.42 -5.33
N ASN A 321 -23.93 -4.12 -4.48
CA ASN A 321 -23.70 -3.26 -3.33
C ASN A 321 -22.87 -4.08 -2.35
N ASP A 322 -21.63 -3.68 -2.12
CA ASP A 322 -20.76 -4.28 -1.09
C ASP A 322 -21.20 -3.93 0.33
N GLY A 323 -22.38 -3.32 0.48
CA GLY A 323 -22.93 -2.86 1.74
C GLY A 323 -22.18 -1.64 2.26
N THR A 324 -21.62 -0.82 1.37
CA THR A 324 -20.93 0.41 1.75
C THR A 324 -21.43 1.63 0.95
N ILE A 325 -21.44 2.77 1.63
CA ILE A 325 -21.77 4.10 1.11
C ILE A 325 -20.53 4.97 1.21
N TYR A 326 -20.13 5.59 0.10
CA TYR A 326 -19.02 6.53 0.08
C TYR A 326 -19.40 7.84 0.77
N SER A 327 -18.61 8.25 1.75
CA SER A 327 -18.68 9.56 2.39
C SER A 327 -17.73 10.53 1.69
N GLU A 328 -18.27 11.61 1.11
CA GLU A 328 -17.45 12.69 0.56
C GLU A 328 -16.70 13.45 1.66
N TYR A 329 -17.31 13.58 2.84
CA TYR A 329 -16.73 14.27 4.00
C TYR A 329 -15.56 13.48 4.60
N GLU A 330 -15.76 12.19 4.91
CA GLU A 330 -14.71 11.32 5.48
C GLU A 330 -13.73 10.81 4.43
N ASN A 331 -14.05 11.01 3.13
CA ASN A 331 -13.29 10.55 1.97
C ASN A 331 -13.00 9.04 2.05
N SER A 332 -14.01 8.26 2.44
CA SER A 332 -13.91 6.80 2.61
C SER A 332 -15.27 6.11 2.49
N ASP A 333 -15.26 4.81 2.23
CA ASP A 333 -16.46 3.97 2.21
C ASP A 333 -16.85 3.57 3.65
N ILE A 334 -18.11 3.79 4.02
CA ILE A 334 -18.71 3.47 5.32
C ILE A 334 -19.67 2.30 5.13
N GLU A 335 -19.74 1.35 6.05
CA GLU A 335 -20.78 0.32 6.02
C GLU A 335 -22.17 0.98 6.00
N GLU A 336 -23.05 0.53 5.10
CA GLU A 336 -24.39 1.11 4.87
C GLU A 336 -25.24 1.13 6.15
N ASP A 337 -25.09 0.11 7.00
CA ASP A 337 -25.77 0.01 8.30
C ASP A 337 -25.22 1.02 9.34
N ASP A 338 -23.99 1.51 9.13
CA ASP A 338 -23.28 2.46 9.99
C ASP A 338 -23.25 3.88 9.38
N ALA A 339 -23.89 4.13 8.23
CA ALA A 339 -23.90 5.42 7.57
C ALA A 339 -25.15 6.23 7.93
N VAL A 340 -24.98 7.48 8.36
CA VAL A 340 -26.07 8.43 8.60
C VAL A 340 -25.90 9.68 7.74
N TRP A 341 -27.00 10.26 7.28
CA TRP A 341 -26.99 11.48 6.46
C TRP A 341 -26.88 12.72 7.36
N SER A 342 -25.93 13.61 7.04
CA SER A 342 -25.83 14.96 7.60
C SER A 342 -26.23 15.98 6.54
N GLU A 343 -27.31 16.73 6.80
CA GLU A 343 -27.77 17.82 5.92
C GLU A 343 -26.77 18.99 5.93
N ASN A 344 -26.18 19.30 7.08
CA ASN A 344 -25.17 20.35 7.24
C ASN A 344 -23.91 20.07 6.41
N LEU A 345 -23.40 18.83 6.47
CA LEU A 345 -22.23 18.43 5.69
C LEU A 345 -22.57 18.03 4.25
N ASN A 346 -23.87 17.88 3.94
CA ASN A 346 -24.38 17.35 2.68
C ASN A 346 -23.66 16.05 2.26
N SER A 347 -23.45 15.16 3.23
CA SER A 347 -22.71 13.91 3.07
C SER A 347 -23.21 12.86 4.05
N HIS A 348 -22.97 11.58 3.73
CA HIS A 348 -23.03 10.52 4.75
C HIS A 348 -21.82 10.62 5.67
N ILE A 349 -21.99 10.28 6.94
CA ILE A 349 -20.95 10.18 7.97
C ILE A 349 -21.16 8.92 8.80
N SER A 350 -20.12 8.46 9.50
CA SER A 350 -20.19 7.27 10.31
C SER A 350 -21.03 7.53 11.56
N SER A 351 -21.99 6.66 11.84
CA SER A 351 -22.87 6.72 13.00
C SER A 351 -22.09 6.70 14.33
N ASN A 352 -20.88 6.13 14.34
CA ASN A 352 -20.00 6.10 15.51
C ASN A 352 -19.37 7.46 15.84
N ASN A 353 -19.29 8.35 14.84
CA ASN A 353 -18.74 9.70 14.97
C ASN A 353 -19.82 10.77 14.77
N ALA A 354 -21.10 10.37 14.75
CA ALA A 354 -22.21 11.26 14.48
C ALA A 354 -23.04 11.51 15.75
N VAL A 355 -23.27 12.78 16.05
CA VAL A 355 -24.14 13.22 17.14
C VAL A 355 -25.43 13.78 16.56
N TRP A 356 -26.56 13.28 17.04
CA TRP A 356 -27.88 13.75 16.62
C TRP A 356 -28.25 15.05 17.35
N SER A 357 -28.64 16.08 16.59
CA SER A 357 -29.29 17.28 17.12
C SER A 357 -30.80 17.13 17.07
N GLN A 358 -31.46 17.12 18.22
CA GLN A 358 -32.92 17.15 18.27
C GLN A 358 -33.50 18.50 17.80
N THR A 359 -32.75 19.59 18.00
CA THR A 359 -33.11 20.97 17.70
C THR A 359 -32.97 21.25 16.22
N GLU A 360 -31.82 20.90 15.63
CA GLU A 360 -31.55 21.10 14.20
C GLU A 360 -32.19 20.00 13.34
N ARG A 361 -32.52 18.86 13.95
CA ARG A 361 -33.02 17.64 13.28
C ARG A 361 -32.04 17.11 12.25
N ASP A 362 -30.76 17.10 12.62
CA ASP A 362 -29.65 16.72 11.76
C ASP A 362 -28.54 16.02 12.55
N TYR A 363 -27.67 15.30 11.84
CA TYR A 363 -26.46 14.72 12.39
C TYR A 363 -25.25 15.65 12.19
N PHE A 364 -24.43 15.75 13.22
CA PHE A 364 -23.17 16.50 13.22
C PHE A 364 -22.01 15.54 13.44
N HIS A 365 -20.87 15.77 12.79
CA HIS A 365 -19.68 14.96 13.01
C HIS A 365 -18.92 15.45 14.25
N GLU A 366 -18.54 14.56 15.18
CA GLU A 366 -17.91 14.90 16.46
C GLU A 366 -16.62 15.73 16.29
N ASP A 367 -15.78 15.37 15.32
CA ASP A 367 -14.52 16.08 15.05
C ASP A 367 -14.71 17.53 14.55
N ASP A 368 -15.92 17.91 14.13
CA ASP A 368 -16.25 19.28 13.71
C ASP A 368 -16.66 20.19 14.87
N TYR A 369 -16.56 19.73 16.12
CA TYR A 369 -16.81 20.59 17.27
C TYR A 369 -15.95 21.87 17.21
N GLY A 370 -16.63 23.02 17.19
CA GLY A 370 -15.99 24.33 17.04
C GLY A 370 -15.75 24.79 15.60
N ASN A 371 -16.18 24.00 14.62
CA ASN A 371 -16.18 24.31 13.19
C ASN A 371 -17.63 24.36 12.66
N GLY A 372 -18.39 25.37 13.08
CA GLY A 372 -19.77 25.60 12.61
C GLY A 372 -20.88 25.17 13.59
N TRP A 373 -20.53 24.54 14.71
CA TRP A 373 -21.48 24.21 15.78
C TRP A 373 -20.78 24.09 17.14
N TYR A 374 -21.54 24.25 18.22
CA TYR A 374 -21.12 23.99 19.60
C TYR A 374 -22.22 23.24 20.37
N TYR A 375 -21.89 22.64 21.51
CA TYR A 375 -22.88 22.00 22.37
C TYR A 375 -23.77 23.02 23.06
N ASN A 376 -25.03 22.66 23.28
CA ASN A 376 -25.96 23.47 24.04
C ASN A 376 -25.51 23.61 25.50
N TRP A 377 -25.65 24.80 26.08
CA TRP A 377 -25.35 25.05 27.48
C TRP A 377 -26.27 24.27 28.44
N ASP A 378 -27.54 24.16 28.10
CA ASP A 378 -28.52 23.48 28.96
C ASP A 378 -28.51 21.95 28.74
N ASP A 379 -27.98 21.48 27.60
CA ASP A 379 -27.83 20.06 27.25
C ASP A 379 -26.48 19.81 26.55
N ARG A 380 -25.50 19.30 27.30
CA ARG A 380 -24.10 19.20 26.85
C ARG A 380 -23.84 18.16 25.77
N ASP A 381 -24.85 17.38 25.42
CA ASP A 381 -24.77 16.36 24.38
C ASP A 381 -25.51 16.81 23.10
N GLU A 382 -26.19 17.97 23.12
CA GLU A 382 -26.99 18.47 22.00
C GLU A 382 -26.17 19.45 21.15
N PRO A 383 -25.81 19.09 19.90
CA PRO A 383 -25.13 19.99 18.98
C PRO A 383 -26.10 21.04 18.43
N ILE A 384 -25.66 22.29 18.40
CA ILE A 384 -26.43 23.44 17.89
C ILE A 384 -25.56 24.21 16.88
N ASN A 385 -26.13 24.50 15.71
CA ASN A 385 -25.43 25.25 14.67
C ASN A 385 -25.19 26.69 15.12
N ILE A 386 -24.00 27.24 14.86
CA ILE A 386 -23.68 28.64 15.22
C ILE A 386 -24.58 29.66 14.51
N GLU A 387 -25.16 29.29 13.36
CA GLU A 387 -26.09 30.11 12.60
C GLU A 387 -27.53 30.02 13.11
N ASN A 388 -27.81 29.19 14.14
CA ASN A 388 -29.15 29.03 14.68
C ASN A 388 -29.64 30.35 15.31
N PRO A 389 -30.74 30.95 14.80
CA PRO A 389 -31.18 32.28 15.21
C PRO A 389 -31.75 32.34 16.63
N ASP A 390 -32.08 31.21 17.26
CA ASP A 390 -32.64 31.15 18.60
C ASP A 390 -31.57 30.99 19.69
N PHE A 391 -30.31 30.86 19.30
CA PHE A 391 -29.17 30.68 20.20
C PHE A 391 -28.12 31.79 20.03
N VAL A 392 -27.25 31.91 21.02
CA VAL A 392 -26.08 32.79 21.04
C VAL A 392 -24.89 32.02 21.56
N GLU A 393 -23.70 32.34 21.06
CA GLU A 393 -22.46 31.77 21.58
C GLU A 393 -22.24 32.24 23.03
N PHE A 394 -21.57 31.41 23.83
CA PHE A 394 -21.02 31.73 25.15
C PHE A 394 -19.69 31.01 25.29
N GLN A 395 -18.67 31.70 25.82
CA GLN A 395 -17.38 31.11 26.13
C GLN A 395 -17.23 31.03 27.66
N ASP A 396 -17.07 29.81 28.17
CA ASP A 396 -16.87 29.55 29.58
C ASP A 396 -15.42 29.85 30.01
N SER A 397 -15.18 29.84 31.31
CA SER A 397 -13.92 30.09 32.00
C SER A 397 -12.75 29.20 31.58
N ASP A 398 -13.03 28.03 31.00
CA ASP A 398 -12.04 27.07 30.48
C ASP A 398 -11.78 27.21 28.97
N ASP A 399 -12.27 28.30 28.36
CA ASP A 399 -12.27 28.58 26.92
C ASP A 399 -13.16 27.65 26.08
N THR A 400 -13.95 26.77 26.70
CA THR A 400 -14.94 25.97 25.99
C THR A 400 -16.12 26.83 25.57
N ARG A 401 -16.55 26.69 24.32
CA ARG A 401 -17.66 27.45 23.74
C ARG A 401 -18.93 26.62 23.70
N TYR A 402 -20.05 27.24 24.01
CA TYR A 402 -21.37 26.64 24.02
C TYR A 402 -22.38 27.51 23.28
N MET A 403 -23.48 26.92 22.84
CA MET A 403 -24.67 27.64 22.39
C MET A 403 -25.66 27.78 23.55
N VAL A 404 -26.04 29.00 23.90
CA VAL A 404 -27.05 29.29 24.91
C VAL A 404 -28.33 29.74 24.21
N ALA A 405 -29.47 29.17 24.57
CA ALA A 405 -30.75 29.65 24.05
C ALA A 405 -30.93 31.13 24.43
N LYS A 406 -31.34 31.98 23.49
CA LYS A 406 -31.57 33.42 23.73
C LYS A 406 -32.57 33.69 24.85
N SER A 407 -33.52 32.79 25.05
CA SER A 407 -34.46 32.86 26.18
C SER A 407 -33.79 32.71 27.55
N ASN A 408 -32.61 32.07 27.60
CA ASN A 408 -31.82 31.79 28.80
C ASN A 408 -30.49 32.57 28.86
N ALA A 409 -30.23 33.45 27.91
CA ALA A 409 -29.03 34.30 27.87
C ALA A 409 -29.34 35.75 28.25
N VAL A 410 -28.32 36.46 28.73
CA VAL A 410 -28.31 37.93 28.92
C VAL A 410 -27.01 38.50 28.38
N GLU A 411 -27.02 39.79 28.03
CA GLU A 411 -25.84 40.49 27.53
C GLU A 411 -24.95 40.91 28.71
N ASP A 412 -23.68 40.55 28.65
CA ASP A 412 -22.62 40.94 29.57
C ASP A 412 -22.09 42.32 29.19
N MET A 413 -22.24 43.25 30.13
CA MET A 413 -21.91 44.66 29.93
C MET A 413 -20.42 44.97 30.09
N LEU A 414 -19.60 44.01 30.52
CA LEU A 414 -18.14 44.16 30.66
C LEU A 414 -17.34 43.52 29.53
N SER A 415 -17.93 42.61 28.77
CA SER A 415 -17.23 41.90 27.70
C SER A 415 -16.96 42.81 26.50
N GLU A 416 -15.69 42.86 26.08
CA GLU A 416 -15.26 43.43 24.79
C GLU A 416 -15.10 42.35 23.69
N ASN A 417 -15.39 41.07 24.01
CA ASN A 417 -15.24 39.95 23.08
C ASN A 417 -16.41 39.88 22.07
N ILE A 418 -16.26 39.04 21.05
CA ILE A 418 -17.27 38.85 20.00
C ILE A 418 -18.57 38.23 20.56
N SER A 419 -18.48 37.52 21.68
CA SER A 419 -19.61 36.86 22.34
C SER A 419 -19.91 37.53 23.68
N ASN A 420 -20.75 38.56 23.67
CA ASN A 420 -21.19 39.28 24.88
C ASN A 420 -22.37 38.62 25.58
N TRP A 421 -22.68 37.34 25.32
CA TRP A 421 -23.83 36.67 25.92
C TRP A 421 -23.36 35.67 26.97
N ILE A 422 -24.05 35.67 28.11
CA ILE A 422 -23.80 34.75 29.22
C ILE A 422 -25.10 34.05 29.64
N PRO A 423 -25.05 32.80 30.13
CA PRO A 423 -26.19 32.14 30.74
C PRO A 423 -26.72 32.94 31.94
N LYS A 424 -28.04 33.06 32.07
CA LYS A 424 -28.69 33.80 33.17
C LYS A 424 -28.28 33.33 34.57
N GLU A 425 -27.98 32.05 34.71
CA GLU A 425 -27.56 31.46 35.99
C GLU A 425 -26.15 31.88 36.42
N LEU A 426 -25.32 32.32 35.47
CA LEU A 426 -23.96 32.83 35.72
C LEU A 426 -23.90 34.36 35.67
N ALA A 427 -25.04 35.03 35.60
CA ALA A 427 -25.13 36.48 35.48
C ALA A 427 -25.46 37.14 36.83
N ILE A 428 -24.75 38.22 37.15
CA ILE A 428 -25.08 39.10 38.27
C ILE A 428 -25.80 40.34 37.72
N GLU A 429 -27.04 40.58 38.15
CA GLU A 429 -27.78 41.80 37.83
C GLU A 429 -27.32 42.96 38.71
N ILE A 430 -26.96 44.09 38.10
CA ILE A 430 -26.55 45.32 38.78
C ILE A 430 -27.66 46.36 38.69
N LYS A 431 -28.55 46.40 39.68
CA LYS A 431 -29.82 47.13 39.58
C LYS A 431 -29.62 48.63 39.55
N SER A 432 -28.59 49.14 40.23
CA SER A 432 -28.30 50.57 40.27
C SER A 432 -27.75 51.14 38.96
N LEU A 433 -27.26 50.30 38.04
CA LEU A 433 -26.76 50.72 36.73
C LEU A 433 -27.82 50.71 35.63
N GLY A 434 -29.00 50.13 35.90
CA GLY A 434 -30.17 50.20 35.03
C GLY A 434 -30.83 48.84 34.81
N PRO A 435 -31.99 48.81 34.14
CA PRO A 435 -32.63 47.56 33.77
C PRO A 435 -31.76 46.79 32.78
N ASN A 436 -31.67 45.47 32.98
CA ASN A 436 -30.88 44.55 32.17
C ASN A 436 -29.36 44.80 32.16
N TYR A 437 -28.82 45.41 33.23
CA TYR A 437 -27.37 45.52 33.39
C TYR A 437 -26.83 44.25 34.06
N TYR A 438 -26.24 43.35 33.28
CA TYR A 438 -25.67 42.10 33.78
C TYR A 438 -24.16 42.07 33.59
N ILE A 439 -23.47 41.43 34.52
CA ILE A 439 -22.05 41.11 34.41
C ILE A 439 -21.84 39.62 34.65
N TYR A 440 -20.82 39.04 34.03
CA TYR A 440 -20.46 37.64 34.24
C TYR A 440 -19.93 37.39 35.66
N ASP A 441 -20.42 36.34 36.34
CA ASP A 441 -20.00 36.02 37.71
C ASP A 441 -18.55 35.53 37.76
N ASP A 442 -17.93 35.02 36.69
CA ASP A 442 -16.55 34.53 36.78
C ASP A 442 -15.46 35.61 36.61
N TYR A 443 -15.85 36.88 36.46
CA TYR A 443 -14.86 37.96 36.39
C TYR A 443 -14.00 38.05 37.66
N LEU A 444 -12.69 38.28 37.44
CA LEU A 444 -11.76 38.62 38.52
C LEU A 444 -12.32 39.80 39.31
N VAL A 445 -12.32 39.68 40.64
CA VAL A 445 -12.85 40.70 41.54
C VAL A 445 -12.21 42.06 41.32
N SER A 446 -10.94 42.10 40.90
CA SER A 446 -10.25 43.35 40.54
C SER A 446 -10.88 44.07 39.35
N ILE A 447 -11.33 43.32 38.33
CA ILE A 447 -11.97 43.87 37.13
C ILE A 447 -13.34 44.45 37.49
N VAL A 448 -14.14 43.67 38.23
CA VAL A 448 -15.47 44.10 38.71
C VAL A 448 -15.34 45.34 39.59
N LYS A 449 -14.35 45.36 40.49
CA LYS A 449 -14.07 46.50 41.37
C LYS A 449 -13.68 47.74 40.58
N GLU A 450 -12.74 47.63 39.64
CA GLU A 450 -12.29 48.75 38.82
C GLU A 450 -13.46 49.36 38.03
N HIS A 451 -14.30 48.51 37.44
CA HIS A 451 -15.50 48.97 36.73
C HIS A 451 -16.50 49.70 37.65
N PHE A 452 -16.77 49.16 38.85
CA PHE A 452 -17.66 49.80 39.82
C PHE A 452 -17.11 51.13 40.34
N GLU A 453 -15.80 51.21 40.61
CA GLU A 453 -15.13 52.47 40.99
C GLU A 453 -15.25 53.52 39.89
N GLN A 454 -15.04 53.13 38.62
CA GLN A 454 -15.25 54.03 37.48
C GLN A 454 -16.71 54.50 37.35
N CYS A 455 -17.68 53.61 37.53
CA CYS A 455 -19.10 54.00 37.50
C CYS A 455 -19.44 55.03 38.57
N LEU A 456 -18.92 54.86 39.79
CA LEU A 456 -19.12 55.81 40.88
C LEU A 456 -18.44 57.16 40.59
N ASP A 457 -17.24 57.16 40.03
CA ASP A 457 -16.54 58.37 39.59
C ASP A 457 -17.34 59.14 38.50
N GLU A 458 -18.10 58.41 37.67
CA GLU A 458 -19.03 58.96 36.68
C GLU A 458 -20.41 59.35 37.26
N GLY A 459 -20.62 59.15 38.57
CA GLY A 459 -21.88 59.46 39.25
C GLY A 459 -23.02 58.49 38.96
N LYS A 460 -22.71 57.24 38.63
CA LYS A 460 -23.66 56.15 38.34
C LYS A 460 -23.55 55.05 39.39
N GLY A 461 -24.65 54.33 39.63
CA GLY A 461 -24.67 53.17 40.51
C GLY A 461 -24.87 53.49 41.99
N ASP A 462 -24.89 52.44 42.81
CA ASP A 462 -25.05 52.49 44.26
C ASP A 462 -23.85 51.79 44.94
N ALA A 463 -23.09 52.56 45.72
CA ALA A 463 -21.89 52.09 46.38
C ALA A 463 -22.16 50.94 47.37
N ASP A 464 -23.35 50.89 47.99
CA ASP A 464 -23.72 49.81 48.92
C ASP A 464 -24.04 48.51 48.16
N GLU A 465 -24.67 48.60 46.98
CA GLU A 465 -24.88 47.45 46.09
C GLU A 465 -23.54 46.92 45.57
N PHE A 466 -22.67 47.80 45.08
CA PHE A 466 -21.35 47.44 44.57
C PHE A 466 -20.48 46.77 45.63
N LYS A 467 -20.47 47.34 46.84
CA LYS A 467 -19.77 46.76 47.99
C LYS A 467 -20.26 45.34 48.28
N SER A 468 -21.58 45.13 48.35
CA SER A 468 -22.18 43.83 48.62
C SER A 468 -21.73 42.79 47.57
N ILE A 469 -21.75 43.17 46.29
CA ILE A 469 -21.32 42.29 45.19
C ILE A 469 -19.83 41.97 45.32
N VAL A 470 -18.95 42.96 45.48
CA VAL A 470 -17.51 42.75 45.62
C VAL A 470 -17.16 41.89 46.83
N GLU A 471 -17.80 42.12 47.98
CA GLU A 471 -17.60 41.33 49.20
C GLU A 471 -18.08 39.88 49.03
N ASN A 472 -19.22 39.65 48.35
CA ASN A 472 -19.70 38.31 48.02
C ASN A 472 -18.74 37.54 47.11
N LYS A 473 -17.96 38.24 46.29
CA LYS A 473 -16.87 37.65 45.49
C LYS A 473 -15.54 37.52 46.24
N ASN A 474 -15.52 37.72 47.56
CA ASN A 474 -14.33 37.73 48.43
C ASN A 474 -13.33 38.88 48.17
N GLY A 475 -13.81 40.02 47.67
CA GLY A 475 -13.01 41.24 47.52
C GLY A 475 -13.08 42.17 48.71
N GLU A 476 -12.10 43.06 48.83
CA GLU A 476 -12.13 44.20 49.75
C GLU A 476 -12.61 45.47 49.05
N TRP A 477 -13.68 46.09 49.59
CA TRP A 477 -14.21 47.36 49.11
C TRP A 477 -13.68 48.53 49.95
N THR A 478 -12.99 49.46 49.30
CA THR A 478 -12.28 50.56 49.96
C THR A 478 -12.75 51.94 49.53
N TRP A 479 -13.76 52.02 48.66
CA TRP A 479 -14.27 53.29 48.15
C TRP A 479 -14.96 54.07 49.28
N THR A 480 -14.51 55.31 49.48
CA THR A 480 -15.09 56.27 50.44
C THR A 480 -15.49 57.52 49.67
N ASN A 481 -16.80 57.85 49.70
CA ASN A 481 -17.41 59.06 49.11
C ASN A 481 -16.52 60.31 49.15
#